data_AF-A0AAW8H049-F1
#
_entry.id   AF-A0AAW8H049-F1
#
_cell.length_a   1.000
_cell.length_b   1.000
_cell.length_c   1.000
_cell.angle_alpha   90.00
_cell.angle_beta   90.00
_cell.angle_gamma   90.00
#
_symmetry.space_group_name_H-M   'P 1'
#
loop_
_entity.id
_entity.type
_entity.pdbx_description
1 polymer ?
#
loop_
_entity_poly.entity_id
_entity_poly.type
_entity_poly.pdbx_seq_one_letter_code
_entity_poly.pdbx_strand_id
1 'polypeptide(L)'
;MSSKDVKHFVYKESEQLKSFNKDRYNLTFSQVSSVEQCLLRVLTGGVSIENRNANYEFSVIDNYFYNPIKDVSDKTLMYLWHDMFSDEGFSKKKLNECFHRNRSNSGFYVNVLLEITNALQSKSQSRDTQAFLYIYRAFEHIAYSFPLMYLQNEVSYSKTYDTLKKYFSDGGNSELAFCKQFIEKLLDSSLLDSTINIEFERNTVENVKVLNLLKVSNKFVPSTYGTSIKYRDVWDLVVECRNRYFHHLSGMSNSISSEIMIDSDSFFRTINTIALQLFSTIYLYLLLNRM
;
A
#
# COMPACT_ATOMS: atom_id res chain seq x y z
N MET A 1 -26.49 -3.15 -11.28
CA MET A 1 -25.10 -2.84 -10.90
C MET A 1 -25.03 -1.40 -10.44
N SER A 2 -24.34 -1.14 -9.34
CA SER A 2 -24.01 0.21 -8.91
C SER A 2 -22.57 0.51 -9.35
N SER A 3 -22.38 1.63 -10.04
CA SER A 3 -21.08 2.09 -10.53
C SER A 3 -20.77 3.47 -9.98
N LYS A 4 -19.48 3.77 -9.83
CA LYS A 4 -19.04 5.11 -9.51
C LYS A 4 -17.97 5.57 -10.49
N ASP A 5 -18.05 6.83 -10.90
CA ASP A 5 -17.14 7.45 -11.85
C ASP A 5 -16.15 8.36 -11.11
N VAL A 6 -14.85 8.18 -11.35
CA VAL A 6 -13.80 9.11 -10.93
C VAL A 6 -12.92 9.41 -12.13
N LYS A 7 -13.06 10.62 -12.68
CA LYS A 7 -12.40 11.02 -13.93
C LYS A 7 -12.75 10.04 -15.07
N HIS A 8 -11.76 9.33 -15.60
CA HIS A 8 -11.94 8.38 -16.71
C HIS A 8 -12.08 6.92 -16.24
N PHE A 9 -12.05 6.67 -14.92
CA PHE A 9 -12.26 5.35 -14.36
C PHE A 9 -13.68 5.16 -13.84
N VAL A 10 -14.25 3.99 -14.12
CA VAL A 10 -15.54 3.55 -13.61
C VAL A 10 -15.32 2.30 -12.76
N TYR A 11 -15.74 2.36 -11.51
CA TYR A 11 -15.60 1.26 -10.56
C TYR A 11 -16.94 0.53 -10.43
N LYS A 12 -16.92 -0.78 -10.62
CA LYS A 12 -18.10 -1.65 -10.60
C LYS A 12 -17.87 -2.84 -9.68
N GLU A 13 -18.93 -3.31 -9.04
CA GLU A 13 -18.90 -4.62 -8.39
C GLU A 13 -18.69 -5.71 -9.44
N SER A 14 -17.66 -6.55 -9.28
CA SER A 14 -17.50 -7.71 -10.15
C SER A 14 -18.49 -8.80 -9.74
N GLU A 15 -19.39 -9.17 -10.67
CA GLU A 15 -20.40 -10.21 -10.42
C GLU A 15 -19.79 -11.60 -10.32
N GLN A 16 -18.77 -11.88 -11.13
CA GLN A 16 -18.02 -13.13 -11.11
C GLN A 16 -17.28 -13.33 -9.78
N LEU A 17 -16.90 -12.23 -9.11
CA LEU A 17 -16.19 -12.24 -7.83
C LEU A 17 -17.13 -12.10 -6.62
N LYS A 18 -18.46 -12.16 -6.81
CA LYS A 18 -19.44 -12.16 -5.69
C LYS A 18 -19.32 -13.41 -4.84
N SER A 19 -18.96 -14.54 -5.45
CA SER A 19 -18.73 -15.82 -4.78
C SER A 19 -17.34 -15.95 -4.15
N PHE A 20 -16.34 -15.22 -4.65
CA PHE A 20 -14.93 -15.35 -4.24
C PHE A 20 -14.55 -14.52 -3.02
N ASN A 21 -15.29 -13.46 -2.73
CA ASN A 21 -14.97 -12.55 -1.63
C ASN A 21 -16.07 -12.62 -0.57
N LYS A 22 -15.98 -13.64 0.30
CA LYS A 22 -16.82 -13.77 1.52
C LYS A 22 -16.62 -12.60 2.47
N ASP A 23 -15.48 -11.92 2.35
CA ASP A 23 -15.02 -10.75 3.09
C ASP A 23 -15.43 -9.43 2.42
N ARG A 24 -16.55 -9.40 1.68
CA ARG A 24 -17.08 -8.15 1.09
C ARG A 24 -17.54 -7.15 2.16
N TYR A 25 -17.70 -7.60 3.39
CA TYR A 25 -17.99 -6.80 4.57
C TYR A 25 -19.13 -5.76 4.36
N ASN A 26 -20.09 -6.12 3.50
CA ASN A 26 -21.18 -5.25 3.05
C ASN A 26 -20.77 -3.88 2.48
N LEU A 27 -19.50 -3.71 2.08
CA LEU A 27 -18.97 -2.58 1.33
C LEU A 27 -19.34 -2.77 -0.14
N THR A 28 -20.24 -1.93 -0.63
CA THR A 28 -20.62 -1.92 -2.04
C THR A 28 -20.43 -0.53 -2.61
N PHE A 29 -20.11 -0.47 -3.91
CA PHE A 29 -20.25 0.79 -4.62
C PHE A 29 -21.72 1.22 -4.61
N SER A 30 -21.95 2.51 -4.39
CA SER A 30 -23.23 3.22 -4.53
C SER A 30 -22.98 4.50 -5.33
N GLN A 31 -24.02 5.09 -5.92
CA GLN A 31 -23.90 6.42 -6.55
C GLN A 31 -23.38 7.50 -5.57
N VAL A 32 -23.57 7.29 -4.27
CA VAL A 32 -23.16 8.23 -3.21
C VAL A 32 -21.83 7.86 -2.54
N SER A 33 -21.14 6.82 -3.02
CA SER A 33 -19.89 6.37 -2.42
C SER A 33 -18.83 7.47 -2.47
N SER A 34 -18.11 7.71 -1.38
CA SER A 34 -17.02 8.70 -1.35
C SER A 34 -15.80 8.19 -2.14
N VAL A 35 -14.86 9.07 -2.51
CA VAL A 35 -13.64 8.66 -3.24
C VAL A 35 -12.81 7.70 -2.41
N GLU A 36 -12.70 7.99 -1.12
CA GLU A 36 -12.03 7.15 -0.15
C GLU A 36 -12.71 5.79 0.04
N GLN A 37 -14.05 5.73 0.02
CA GLN A 37 -14.76 4.45 0.02
C GLN A 37 -14.40 3.62 -1.21
N CYS A 38 -14.18 4.24 -2.36
CA CYS A 38 -13.69 3.54 -3.54
C CYS A 38 -12.27 3.02 -3.37
N LEU A 39 -11.39 3.81 -2.75
CA LEU A 39 -10.03 3.38 -2.43
C LEU A 39 -10.06 2.13 -1.53
N LEU A 40 -10.81 2.17 -0.42
CA LEU A 40 -10.97 1.00 0.45
C LEU A 40 -11.48 -0.20 -0.35
N ARG A 41 -12.53 0.00 -1.15
CA ARG A 41 -13.16 -1.07 -1.93
C ARG A 41 -12.19 -1.67 -2.98
N VAL A 42 -11.39 -0.86 -3.65
CA VAL A 42 -10.36 -1.33 -4.60
C VAL A 42 -9.30 -2.16 -3.88
N LEU A 43 -8.81 -1.70 -2.71
CA LEU A 43 -7.79 -2.44 -1.94
C LEU A 43 -8.32 -3.76 -1.35
N THR A 44 -9.63 -3.85 -1.06
CA THR A 44 -10.28 -5.12 -0.64
C THR A 44 -10.46 -6.15 -1.76
N GLY A 45 -10.24 -5.78 -3.03
CA GLY A 45 -10.41 -6.69 -4.18
C GLY A 45 -11.87 -7.03 -4.52
N GLY A 46 -12.11 -7.83 -5.55
CA GLY A 46 -13.47 -8.14 -6.03
C GLY A 46 -14.16 -7.01 -6.81
N VAL A 47 -13.39 -6.15 -7.47
CA VAL A 47 -13.86 -4.96 -8.21
C VAL A 47 -13.52 -5.10 -9.69
N SER A 48 -14.43 -4.68 -10.58
CA SER A 48 -14.11 -4.44 -12.00
C SER A 48 -13.92 -2.95 -12.23
N ILE A 49 -12.89 -2.58 -13.00
CA ILE A 49 -12.53 -1.19 -13.27
C ILE A 49 -12.42 -1.00 -14.78
N GLU A 50 -13.20 -0.06 -15.30
CA GLU A 50 -13.17 0.35 -16.71
C GLU A 50 -12.42 1.68 -16.84
N ASN A 51 -11.39 1.70 -17.68
CA ASN A 51 -10.72 2.90 -18.14
C ASN A 51 -11.34 3.34 -19.47
N ARG A 52 -12.21 4.36 -19.42
CA ARG A 52 -12.92 4.89 -20.60
C ARG A 52 -11.98 5.52 -21.63
N ASN A 53 -10.84 6.07 -21.19
CA ASN A 53 -9.87 6.70 -22.10
C ASN A 53 -9.07 5.67 -22.89
N ALA A 54 -8.72 4.54 -22.24
CA ALA A 54 -7.97 3.46 -22.87
C ALA A 54 -8.86 2.39 -23.51
N ASN A 55 -10.18 2.49 -23.34
CA ASN A 55 -11.15 1.44 -23.69
C ASN A 55 -10.71 0.05 -23.17
N TYR A 56 -10.31 0.01 -21.90
CA TYR A 56 -9.72 -1.17 -21.26
C TYR A 56 -10.42 -1.45 -19.93
N GLU A 57 -10.78 -2.70 -19.68
CA GLU A 57 -11.39 -3.15 -18.43
C GLU A 57 -10.49 -4.21 -17.79
N PHE A 58 -10.35 -4.15 -16.46
CA PHE A 58 -9.61 -5.12 -15.68
C PHE A 58 -10.29 -5.40 -14.35
N SER A 59 -10.04 -6.58 -13.80
CA SER A 59 -10.55 -6.99 -12.49
C SER A 59 -9.44 -6.97 -11.45
N VAL A 60 -9.73 -6.38 -10.30
CA VAL A 60 -8.92 -6.46 -9.09
C VAL A 60 -9.50 -7.59 -8.25
N ILE A 61 -8.77 -8.69 -8.13
CA ILE A 61 -9.24 -9.90 -7.43
C ILE A 61 -8.69 -9.92 -6.01
N ASP A 62 -7.41 -9.60 -5.86
CA ASP A 62 -6.67 -9.74 -4.61
C ASP A 62 -7.15 -8.78 -3.53
N ASN A 63 -7.18 -9.26 -2.28
CA ASN A 63 -7.34 -8.43 -1.10
C ASN A 63 -5.94 -8.04 -0.58
N TYR A 64 -5.58 -6.77 -0.70
CA TYR A 64 -4.28 -6.26 -0.26
C TYR A 64 -4.21 -5.96 1.24
N PHE A 65 -5.29 -6.14 1.99
CA PHE A 65 -5.25 -6.15 3.45
C PHE A 65 -4.90 -7.53 4.02
N TYR A 66 -4.71 -8.54 3.17
CA TYR A 66 -4.32 -9.87 3.61
C TYR A 66 -2.94 -9.83 4.29
N ASN A 67 -2.93 -10.27 5.56
CA ASN A 67 -1.78 -10.21 6.44
C ASN A 67 -0.82 -11.39 6.21
N PRO A 68 0.51 -11.17 6.19
CA PRO A 68 1.50 -12.26 6.27
C PRO A 68 1.45 -13.09 7.57
N ILE A 69 0.86 -12.59 8.67
CA ILE A 69 0.77 -13.30 9.95
C ILE A 69 -0.42 -14.26 9.96
N LYS A 70 -0.13 -15.56 10.12
CA LYS A 70 -1.14 -16.61 10.25
C LYS A 70 -1.79 -16.66 11.64
N ASP A 71 -1.06 -16.29 12.69
CA ASP A 71 -1.52 -16.31 14.08
C ASP A 71 -1.64 -14.88 14.63
N VAL A 72 -2.86 -14.36 14.58
CA VAL A 72 -3.17 -12.97 14.93
C VAL A 72 -3.60 -12.92 16.40
N SER A 73 -2.90 -12.17 17.26
CA SER A 73 -3.38 -11.93 18.63
C SER A 73 -4.51 -10.89 18.65
N ASP A 74 -5.42 -10.99 19.63
CA ASP A 74 -6.65 -10.18 19.79
C ASP A 74 -6.43 -8.66 19.94
N LYS A 75 -5.18 -8.18 19.90
CA LYS A 75 -4.83 -6.75 20.05
C LYS A 75 -4.15 -6.16 18.82
N THR A 76 -3.92 -6.95 17.79
CA THR A 76 -3.22 -6.48 16.59
C THR A 76 -4.15 -5.69 15.67
N LEU A 77 -3.56 -4.85 14.83
CA LEU A 77 -4.26 -4.14 13.75
C LEU A 77 -5.04 -5.07 12.81
N MET A 78 -4.68 -6.35 12.78
CA MET A 78 -5.30 -7.36 11.93
C MET A 78 -6.43 -8.11 12.63
N TYR A 79 -6.38 -8.23 13.95
CA TYR A 79 -7.59 -8.47 14.72
C TYR A 79 -8.56 -7.31 14.54
N LEU A 80 -8.09 -6.05 14.58
CA LEU A 80 -8.94 -4.89 14.30
C LEU A 80 -9.48 -4.91 12.86
N TRP A 81 -8.73 -5.35 11.85
CA TRP A 81 -9.26 -5.58 10.51
C TRP A 81 -10.35 -6.66 10.50
N HIS A 82 -10.10 -7.82 11.11
CA HIS A 82 -11.07 -8.91 11.16
C HIS A 82 -12.32 -8.53 11.97
N ASP A 83 -12.16 -7.83 13.09
CA ASP A 83 -13.21 -7.28 13.92
C ASP A 83 -13.98 -6.18 13.19
N MET A 84 -13.29 -5.27 12.47
CA MET A 84 -13.87 -4.15 11.70
C MET A 84 -14.96 -4.56 10.71
N PHE A 85 -14.96 -5.83 10.40
CA PHE A 85 -15.60 -6.39 9.24
C PHE A 85 -16.29 -7.73 9.54
N SER A 86 -16.24 -8.16 10.80
CA SER A 86 -17.09 -9.23 11.34
C SER A 86 -18.54 -8.74 11.47
N ASP A 87 -19.50 -9.67 11.46
CA ASP A 87 -20.93 -9.30 11.58
C ASP A 87 -21.28 -8.67 12.95
N GLU A 88 -20.44 -8.85 13.96
CA GLU A 88 -20.61 -8.32 15.33
C GLU A 88 -19.70 -7.12 15.65
N GLY A 89 -18.60 -6.94 14.91
CA GLY A 89 -17.64 -5.85 15.10
C GLY A 89 -17.82 -4.71 14.09
N PHE A 90 -17.55 -3.48 14.53
CA PHE A 90 -17.70 -2.21 13.79
C PHE A 90 -18.96 -2.06 12.93
N SER A 91 -19.97 -1.33 13.43
CA SER A 91 -21.17 -1.05 12.64
C SER A 91 -20.79 -0.35 11.32
N LYS A 92 -21.22 -0.90 10.18
CA LYS A 92 -21.24 -0.28 8.83
C LYS A 92 -21.63 1.21 8.84
N LYS A 93 -22.48 1.57 9.80
CA LYS A 93 -22.89 2.96 10.09
C LYS A 93 -21.68 3.86 10.41
N LYS A 94 -20.77 3.46 11.30
CA LYS A 94 -19.55 4.22 11.66
C LYS A 94 -18.62 4.42 10.46
N LEU A 95 -18.42 3.40 9.64
CA LEU A 95 -17.62 3.51 8.41
C LEU A 95 -18.24 4.51 7.43
N ASN A 96 -19.54 4.40 7.18
CA ASN A 96 -20.25 5.36 6.32
C ASN A 96 -20.19 6.78 6.89
N GLU A 97 -20.41 6.96 8.19
CA GLU A 97 -20.27 8.25 8.86
C GLU A 97 -18.86 8.82 8.71
N CYS A 98 -17.81 8.00 8.87
CA CYS A 98 -16.43 8.39 8.62
C CYS A 98 -16.23 8.89 7.18
N PHE A 99 -16.67 8.12 6.18
CA PHE A 99 -16.58 8.52 4.78
C PHE A 99 -17.39 9.77 4.44
N HIS A 100 -18.55 9.95 5.09
CA HIS A 100 -19.38 11.14 4.91
C HIS A 100 -18.70 12.38 5.51
N ARG A 101 -18.16 12.28 6.74
CA ARG A 101 -17.41 13.37 7.40
C ARG A 101 -16.16 13.75 6.59
N ASN A 102 -15.49 12.78 5.97
CA ASN A 102 -14.24 12.99 5.27
C ASN A 102 -14.37 13.40 3.79
N ARG A 103 -15.60 13.70 3.31
CA ARG A 103 -15.81 14.13 1.91
C ARG A 103 -15.06 15.40 1.53
N SER A 104 -14.76 16.27 2.49
CA SER A 104 -13.93 17.47 2.29
C SER A 104 -12.51 17.15 1.82
N ASN A 105 -11.97 15.97 2.18
CA ASN A 105 -10.65 15.50 1.76
C ASN A 105 -10.68 14.72 0.44
N SER A 106 -11.79 14.77 -0.31
CA SER A 106 -11.92 14.04 -1.58
C SER A 106 -10.82 14.39 -2.58
N GLY A 107 -10.37 15.64 -2.66
CA GLY A 107 -9.27 16.06 -3.54
C GLY A 107 -7.96 15.31 -3.26
N PHE A 108 -7.64 15.08 -1.97
CA PHE A 108 -6.48 14.29 -1.57
C PHE A 108 -6.62 12.82 -2.01
N TYR A 109 -7.75 12.19 -1.69
CA TYR A 109 -7.98 10.78 -2.00
C TYR A 109 -8.18 10.50 -3.49
N VAL A 110 -8.55 11.49 -4.31
CA VAL A 110 -8.62 11.32 -5.77
C VAL A 110 -7.26 10.94 -6.32
N ASN A 111 -6.19 11.66 -5.94
CA ASN A 111 -4.86 11.36 -6.45
C ASN A 111 -4.40 9.97 -6.00
N VAL A 112 -4.57 9.66 -4.71
CA VAL A 112 -4.23 8.34 -4.16
C VAL A 112 -4.97 7.21 -4.89
N LEU A 113 -6.28 7.35 -5.08
CA LEU A 113 -7.09 6.37 -5.81
C LEU A 113 -6.63 6.21 -7.25
N LEU A 114 -6.29 7.30 -7.95
CA LEU A 114 -5.83 7.25 -9.32
C LEU A 114 -4.46 6.56 -9.43
N GLU A 115 -3.50 6.85 -8.55
CA GLU A 115 -2.21 6.16 -8.53
C GLU A 115 -2.38 4.65 -8.29
N ILE A 116 -3.18 4.25 -7.29
CA ILE A 116 -3.45 2.83 -7.03
C ILE A 116 -4.19 2.17 -8.21
N THR A 117 -5.15 2.86 -8.82
CA THR A 117 -5.89 2.33 -9.98
C THR A 117 -4.97 2.12 -11.18
N ASN A 118 -4.08 3.09 -11.46
CA ASN A 118 -3.09 2.97 -12.52
C ASN A 118 -2.07 1.85 -12.24
N ALA A 119 -1.63 1.70 -10.99
CA ALA A 119 -0.77 0.59 -10.59
C ALA A 119 -1.40 -0.77 -10.91
N LEU A 120 -2.67 -0.95 -10.53
CA LEU A 120 -3.39 -2.20 -10.74
C LEU A 120 -3.66 -2.47 -12.22
N GLN A 121 -3.94 -1.42 -13.01
CA GLN A 121 -4.05 -1.53 -14.47
C GLN A 121 -2.71 -1.95 -15.10
N SER A 122 -1.60 -1.33 -14.70
CA SER A 122 -0.27 -1.71 -15.19
C SER A 122 0.05 -3.16 -14.81
N LYS A 123 -0.28 -3.59 -13.59
CA LYS A 123 -0.12 -4.97 -13.13
C LYS A 123 -0.97 -5.95 -13.97
N SER A 124 -2.23 -5.62 -14.28
CA SER A 124 -3.09 -6.47 -15.12
C SER A 124 -2.56 -6.61 -16.56
N GLN A 125 -1.75 -5.66 -17.02
CA GLN A 125 -1.08 -5.66 -18.31
C GLN A 125 0.34 -6.25 -18.26
N SER A 126 0.74 -6.86 -17.13
CA SER A 126 2.11 -7.37 -16.89
C SER A 126 3.20 -6.31 -17.03
N ARG A 127 2.88 -5.04 -16.79
CA ARG A 127 3.83 -3.90 -16.72
C ARG A 127 4.16 -3.61 -15.26
N ASP A 128 4.70 -4.60 -14.58
CA ASP A 128 4.97 -4.59 -13.14
C ASP A 128 5.96 -3.49 -12.72
N THR A 129 6.96 -3.15 -13.53
CA THR A 129 7.88 -2.02 -13.27
C THR A 129 7.14 -0.69 -13.26
N GLN A 130 6.22 -0.50 -14.21
CA GLN A 130 5.37 0.70 -14.25
C GLN A 130 4.40 0.74 -13.06
N ALA A 131 3.85 -0.42 -12.68
CA ALA A 131 2.97 -0.52 -11.52
C ALA A 131 3.69 -0.09 -10.23
N PHE A 132 4.97 -0.48 -10.06
CA PHE A 132 5.76 -0.05 -8.91
C PHE A 132 5.89 1.48 -8.80
N LEU A 133 6.13 2.16 -9.93
CA LEU A 133 6.22 3.63 -9.96
C LEU A 133 4.94 4.29 -9.44
N TYR A 134 3.77 3.80 -9.85
CA TYR A 134 2.49 4.30 -9.39
C TYR A 134 2.24 3.98 -7.91
N ILE A 135 2.60 2.78 -7.43
CA ILE A 135 2.53 2.43 -6.00
C ILE A 135 3.38 3.38 -5.17
N TYR A 136 4.61 3.65 -5.62
CA TYR A 136 5.50 4.58 -4.94
C TYR A 136 4.95 6.02 -4.90
N ARG A 137 4.36 6.51 -6.00
CA ARG A 137 3.67 7.82 -6.01
C ARG A 137 2.48 7.85 -5.05
N ALA A 138 1.75 6.75 -4.89
CA ALA A 138 0.70 6.64 -3.88
C ALA A 138 1.26 6.77 -2.45
N PHE A 139 2.44 6.18 -2.18
CA PHE A 139 3.15 6.38 -0.91
C PHE A 139 3.56 7.84 -0.69
N GLU A 140 4.12 8.51 -1.71
CA GLU A 140 4.47 9.94 -1.61
C GLU A 140 3.22 10.79 -1.30
N HIS A 141 2.10 10.50 -1.97
CA HIS A 141 0.85 11.22 -1.70
C HIS A 141 0.33 10.98 -0.28
N ILE A 142 0.33 9.73 0.19
CA ILE A 142 -0.19 9.43 1.53
C ILE A 142 0.72 9.95 2.64
N ALA A 143 2.03 10.03 2.38
CA ALA A 143 3.04 10.55 3.30
C ALA A 143 2.76 12.00 3.75
N TYR A 144 2.16 12.83 2.89
CA TYR A 144 1.76 14.20 3.26
C TYR A 144 0.76 14.26 4.43
N SER A 145 0.01 13.19 4.66
CA SER A 145 -0.94 13.13 5.79
C SER A 145 -0.25 12.78 7.12
N PHE A 146 0.93 12.17 7.08
CA PHE A 146 1.56 11.60 8.27
C PHE A 146 1.93 12.65 9.33
N PRO A 147 2.47 13.85 8.99
CA PRO A 147 2.76 14.86 10.00
C PRO A 147 1.51 15.30 10.77
N LEU A 148 0.38 15.46 10.06
CA LEU A 148 -0.89 15.85 10.66
C LEU A 148 -1.46 14.76 11.58
N MET A 149 -1.24 13.49 11.23
CA MET A 149 -1.70 12.36 12.03
C MET A 149 -0.79 12.07 13.22
N TYR A 150 0.51 12.27 13.05
CA TYR A 150 1.47 12.23 14.16
C TYR A 150 1.06 13.24 15.23
N LEU A 151 0.76 14.49 14.84
CA LEU A 151 0.27 15.54 15.76
C LEU A 151 -0.92 15.10 16.62
N GLN A 152 -1.89 14.40 16.03
CA GLN A 152 -3.11 13.98 16.72
C GLN A 152 -2.85 12.95 17.83
N ASN A 153 -1.74 12.21 17.75
CA ASN A 153 -1.41 11.12 18.66
C ASN A 153 -0.31 11.48 19.68
N GLU A 154 0.26 12.69 19.61
CA GLU A 154 1.31 13.10 20.54
C GLU A 154 0.77 13.73 21.83
N VAL A 155 1.35 13.32 22.95
CA VAL A 155 1.09 13.92 24.27
C VAL A 155 1.98 15.15 24.53
N SER A 156 3.19 15.19 23.95
CA SER A 156 4.20 16.20 24.25
C SER A 156 4.39 17.21 23.13
N TYR A 157 3.63 18.33 23.20
CA TYR A 157 3.67 19.39 22.18
C TYR A 157 5.09 19.91 21.87
N SER A 158 5.98 20.01 22.86
CA SER A 158 7.36 20.47 22.64
C SER A 158 8.16 19.50 21.76
N LYS A 159 8.11 18.19 22.07
CA LYS A 159 8.80 17.17 21.26
C LYS A 159 8.20 17.11 19.85
N THR A 160 6.89 17.20 19.77
CA THR A 160 6.16 17.22 18.50
C THR A 160 6.57 18.40 17.62
N TYR A 161 6.67 19.60 18.20
CA TYR A 161 7.11 20.79 17.49
C TYR A 161 8.52 20.62 16.92
N ASP A 162 9.46 20.10 17.71
CA ASP A 162 10.83 19.85 17.25
C ASP A 162 10.89 18.80 16.13
N THR A 163 10.09 17.74 16.25
CA THR A 163 9.98 16.69 15.21
C THR A 163 9.41 17.26 13.91
N LEU A 164 8.33 18.04 13.97
CA LEU A 164 7.75 18.69 12.79
C LEU A 164 8.71 19.71 12.19
N LYS A 165 9.39 20.49 13.02
CA LYS A 165 10.39 21.45 12.56
C LYS A 165 11.46 20.74 11.75
N LYS A 166 12.01 19.62 12.24
CA LYS A 166 12.97 18.81 11.48
C LYS A 166 12.39 18.29 10.17
N TYR A 167 11.16 17.76 10.20
CA TYR A 167 10.47 17.29 9.00
C TYR A 167 10.37 18.38 7.92
N PHE A 168 9.93 19.59 8.27
CA PHE A 168 9.78 20.66 7.29
C PHE A 168 11.10 21.37 6.92
N SER A 169 12.18 21.17 7.67
CA SER A 169 13.47 21.86 7.45
C SER A 169 14.42 21.12 6.51
N ASP A 170 14.36 19.78 6.45
CA ASP A 170 15.44 18.96 5.90
C ASP A 170 15.29 18.53 4.41
N GLY A 171 14.30 19.06 3.68
CA GLY A 171 14.08 18.71 2.27
C GLY A 171 13.73 17.21 2.04
N GLY A 172 13.58 16.77 0.79
CA GLY A 172 12.88 15.51 0.42
C GLY A 172 13.35 14.18 1.06
N ASN A 173 14.53 14.09 1.66
CA ASN A 173 14.95 12.89 2.42
C ASN A 173 14.25 12.77 3.78
N SER A 174 13.80 13.89 4.34
CA SER A 174 13.07 13.94 5.62
C SER A 174 11.70 13.28 5.53
N GLU A 175 11.05 13.34 4.35
CA GLU A 175 9.74 12.73 4.14
C GLU A 175 9.80 11.21 4.27
N LEU A 176 10.77 10.58 3.60
CA LEU A 176 10.93 9.11 3.65
C LEU A 176 11.36 8.61 5.03
N ALA A 177 12.23 9.37 5.71
CA ALA A 177 12.65 9.06 7.07
C ALA A 177 11.49 9.20 8.06
N PHE A 178 10.62 10.19 7.87
CA PHE A 178 9.44 10.39 8.68
C PHE A 178 8.38 9.32 8.46
N CYS A 179 8.16 8.89 7.21
CA CYS A 179 7.31 7.72 6.92
C CYS A 179 7.78 6.48 7.67
N LYS A 180 9.10 6.23 7.72
CA LYS A 180 9.64 5.11 8.49
C LYS A 180 9.32 5.24 9.98
N GLN A 181 9.61 6.40 10.57
CA GLN A 181 9.30 6.65 11.99
C GLN A 181 7.82 6.53 12.29
N PHE A 182 6.97 7.00 11.39
CA PHE A 182 5.51 6.88 11.46
C PHE A 182 5.09 5.40 11.48
N ILE A 183 5.56 4.60 10.53
CA ILE A 183 5.30 3.16 10.45
C ILE A 183 5.74 2.47 11.75
N GLU A 184 6.95 2.73 12.22
CA GLU A 184 7.50 2.08 13.42
C GLU A 184 6.81 2.50 14.72
N LYS A 185 6.29 3.72 14.79
CA LYS A 185 5.61 4.23 15.98
C LYS A 185 4.15 3.76 16.07
N LEU A 186 3.50 3.61 14.93
CA LEU A 186 2.05 3.47 14.86
C LEU A 186 1.60 2.03 14.63
N LEU A 187 2.40 1.24 13.92
CA LEU A 187 2.09 -0.16 13.75
C LEU A 187 2.47 -0.96 15.00
N ASP A 188 1.65 -1.96 15.30
CA ASP A 188 1.88 -2.87 16.42
C ASP A 188 3.24 -3.60 16.28
N SER A 189 3.95 -3.77 17.39
CA SER A 189 5.27 -4.41 17.38
C SER A 189 5.24 -5.84 16.87
N SER A 190 4.17 -6.60 17.15
CA SER A 190 4.03 -7.97 16.63
C SER A 190 3.85 -7.99 15.11
N LEU A 191 3.19 -6.96 14.55
CA LEU A 191 3.11 -6.78 13.10
C LEU A 191 4.47 -6.44 12.51
N LEU A 192 5.18 -5.46 13.10
CA LEU A 192 6.50 -5.03 12.65
C LEU A 192 7.55 -6.15 12.71
N ASP A 193 7.46 -7.03 13.71
CA ASP A 193 8.36 -8.16 13.88
C ASP A 193 7.97 -9.41 13.07
N SER A 194 6.79 -9.41 12.45
CA SER A 194 6.39 -10.49 11.55
C SER A 194 7.26 -10.55 10.29
N THR A 195 7.26 -11.71 9.65
CA THR A 195 8.09 -11.96 8.47
C THR A 195 7.23 -12.15 7.23
N ILE A 196 7.60 -11.50 6.14
CA ILE A 196 7.04 -11.71 4.79
C ILE A 196 7.99 -12.59 3.99
N ASN A 197 7.46 -13.63 3.36
CA ASN A 197 8.22 -14.42 2.38
C ASN A 197 8.20 -13.73 1.01
N ILE A 198 9.36 -13.64 0.39
CA ILE A 198 9.58 -13.14 -0.96
C ILE A 198 9.98 -14.33 -1.83
N GLU A 199 9.07 -14.72 -2.69
CA GLU A 199 9.23 -15.80 -3.65
C GLU A 199 9.08 -15.23 -5.06
N PHE A 200 10.08 -15.48 -5.91
CA PHE A 200 10.06 -15.07 -7.31
C PHE A 200 9.71 -16.26 -8.18
N GLU A 201 8.58 -16.16 -8.89
CA GLU A 201 8.09 -17.20 -9.81
C GLU A 201 9.04 -17.45 -10.98
N ARG A 202 9.81 -16.42 -11.39
CA ARG A 202 10.71 -16.43 -12.54
C ARG A 202 12.01 -15.73 -12.19
N ASN A 203 13.07 -16.04 -12.94
CA ASN A 203 14.39 -15.42 -12.83
C ASN A 203 14.93 -15.38 -11.38
N THR A 204 14.63 -16.39 -10.56
CA THR A 204 14.87 -16.39 -9.11
C THR A 204 16.32 -16.07 -8.76
N VAL A 205 17.30 -16.64 -9.45
CA VAL A 205 18.73 -16.39 -9.20
C VAL A 205 19.11 -14.93 -9.45
N GLU A 206 18.59 -14.34 -10.53
CA GLU A 206 18.84 -12.93 -10.89
C GLU A 206 18.14 -11.99 -9.90
N ASN A 207 16.88 -12.25 -9.59
CA ASN A 207 16.10 -11.47 -8.65
C ASN A 207 16.70 -11.50 -7.23
N VAL A 208 17.24 -12.64 -6.80
CA VAL A 208 17.99 -12.75 -5.53
C VAL A 208 19.30 -11.95 -5.58
N LYS A 209 20.02 -11.93 -6.71
CA LYS A 209 21.20 -11.05 -6.87
C LYS A 209 20.82 -9.59 -6.72
N VAL A 210 19.71 -9.16 -7.32
CA VAL A 210 19.19 -7.79 -7.14
C VAL A 210 18.94 -7.50 -5.66
N LEU A 211 18.26 -8.39 -4.92
CA LEU A 211 18.02 -8.19 -3.49
C LEU A 211 19.32 -8.04 -2.69
N ASN A 212 20.34 -8.81 -3.02
CA ASN A 212 21.65 -8.74 -2.35
C ASN A 212 22.39 -7.42 -2.60
N LEU A 213 22.06 -6.68 -3.66
CA LEU A 213 22.64 -5.38 -3.95
C LEU A 213 21.99 -4.24 -3.17
N LEU A 214 20.77 -4.42 -2.65
CA LEU A 214 20.07 -3.41 -1.87
C LEU A 214 20.75 -3.22 -0.51
N LYS A 215 20.67 -2.03 0.11
CA LYS A 215 21.26 -1.81 1.45
C LYS A 215 20.57 -2.64 2.54
N VAL A 216 19.31 -2.98 2.31
CA VAL A 216 18.49 -3.84 3.17
C VAL A 216 18.88 -5.32 3.06
N SER A 217 19.91 -5.67 2.27
CA SER A 217 20.26 -7.07 1.99
C SER A 217 20.54 -7.91 3.24
N ASN A 218 21.15 -7.31 4.26
CA ASN A 218 21.43 -7.98 5.54
C ASN A 218 20.19 -8.24 6.42
N LYS A 219 19.00 -7.75 6.01
CA LYS A 219 17.72 -8.02 6.67
C LYS A 219 17.02 -9.25 6.09
N PHE A 220 17.47 -9.74 4.95
CA PHE A 220 16.93 -10.94 4.35
C PHE A 220 17.44 -12.19 5.04
N VAL A 221 16.52 -13.08 5.38
CA VAL A 221 16.81 -14.40 5.97
C VAL A 221 16.32 -15.49 5.01
N PRO A 222 17.12 -16.52 4.74
CA PRO A 222 16.67 -17.66 3.94
C PRO A 222 15.36 -18.26 4.49
N SER A 223 14.46 -18.65 3.59
CA SER A 223 13.21 -19.34 3.92
C SER A 223 13.06 -20.60 3.07
N THR A 224 12.08 -21.44 3.38
CA THR A 224 11.85 -22.72 2.68
C THR A 224 11.68 -22.57 1.16
N TYR A 225 11.11 -21.46 0.69
CA TYR A 225 10.75 -21.25 -0.71
C TYR A 225 11.40 -20.00 -1.34
N GLY A 226 12.33 -19.36 -0.65
CA GLY A 226 12.94 -18.13 -1.13
C GLY A 226 13.65 -17.37 -0.03
N THR A 227 13.43 -16.06 0.03
CA THR A 227 13.95 -15.24 1.12
C THR A 227 12.82 -14.61 1.92
N SER A 228 13.13 -14.09 3.08
CA SER A 228 12.13 -13.52 3.97
C SER A 228 12.68 -12.26 4.62
N ILE A 229 11.79 -11.30 4.91
CA ILE A 229 12.15 -10.01 5.50
C ILE A 229 11.15 -9.65 6.60
N LYS A 230 11.61 -8.98 7.65
CA LYS A 230 10.68 -8.43 8.65
C LYS A 230 9.81 -7.34 8.04
N TYR A 231 8.55 -7.27 8.46
CA TYR A 231 7.58 -6.30 7.99
C TYR A 231 8.08 -4.86 8.16
N ARG A 232 8.76 -4.58 9.28
CA ARG A 232 9.35 -3.25 9.55
C ARG A 232 10.37 -2.80 8.51
N ASP A 233 11.05 -3.73 7.86
CA ASP A 233 12.09 -3.44 6.87
C ASP A 233 11.52 -3.35 5.43
N VAL A 234 10.21 -3.61 5.24
CA VAL A 234 9.55 -3.53 3.92
C VAL A 234 9.53 -2.09 3.38
N TRP A 235 9.37 -1.09 4.25
CA TRP A 235 9.47 0.31 3.82
C TRP A 235 10.84 0.63 3.23
N ASP A 236 11.91 0.18 3.90
CA ASP A 236 13.27 0.36 3.41
C ASP A 236 13.49 -0.35 2.07
N LEU A 237 12.91 -1.54 1.90
CA LEU A 237 12.91 -2.26 0.61
C LEU A 237 12.27 -1.42 -0.50
N VAL A 238 11.07 -0.88 -0.30
CA VAL A 238 10.39 -0.02 -1.28
C VAL A 238 11.23 1.22 -1.61
N VAL A 239 11.78 1.89 -0.60
CA VAL A 239 12.62 3.08 -0.77
C VAL A 239 13.91 2.76 -1.53
N GLU A 240 14.60 1.67 -1.20
CA GLU A 240 15.83 1.26 -1.89
C GLU A 240 15.56 0.83 -3.34
N CYS A 241 14.47 0.11 -3.60
CA CYS A 241 14.04 -0.20 -4.98
C CYS A 241 13.83 1.09 -5.78
N ARG A 242 13.13 2.07 -5.22
CA ARG A 242 12.95 3.39 -5.86
C ARG A 242 14.28 4.07 -6.13
N ASN A 243 15.13 4.21 -5.12
CA ASN A 243 16.38 4.96 -5.20
C ASN A 243 17.41 4.31 -6.13
N ARG A 244 17.49 2.97 -6.17
CA ARG A 244 18.52 2.28 -6.95
C ARG A 244 18.11 1.96 -8.37
N TYR A 245 16.81 1.78 -8.61
CA TYR A 245 16.30 1.43 -9.95
C TYR A 245 15.83 2.66 -10.73
N PHE A 246 15.07 3.58 -10.11
CA PHE A 246 14.47 4.72 -10.81
C PHE A 246 15.29 6.01 -10.71
N HIS A 247 16.13 6.17 -9.69
CA HIS A 247 17.08 7.29 -9.58
C HIS A 247 18.44 6.93 -10.14
N HIS A 248 18.45 6.28 -11.31
CA HIS A 248 19.63 6.02 -12.13
C HIS A 248 20.14 7.34 -12.74
N LEU A 249 20.51 8.30 -11.89
CA LEU A 249 21.31 9.45 -12.29
C LEU A 249 22.74 8.93 -12.52
N SER A 250 23.16 9.07 -13.77
CA SER A 250 24.35 8.52 -14.43
C SER A 250 25.67 8.89 -13.72
N GLY A 251 25.93 8.31 -12.56
CA GLY A 251 27.14 8.60 -11.78
C GLY A 251 27.20 8.02 -10.36
N MET A 252 26.11 7.47 -9.80
CA MET A 252 26.17 6.80 -8.49
C MET A 252 26.55 5.32 -8.65
N SER A 253 27.67 4.91 -8.07
CA SER A 253 28.25 3.55 -8.13
C SER A 253 27.39 2.42 -7.54
N ASN A 254 26.15 2.71 -7.11
CA ASN A 254 25.26 1.81 -6.37
C ASN A 254 23.88 1.61 -7.04
N SER A 255 23.67 2.09 -8.27
CA SER A 255 22.42 1.87 -9.00
C SER A 255 22.32 0.45 -9.57
N ILE A 256 21.12 -0.09 -9.68
CA ILE A 256 20.87 -1.36 -10.38
C ILE A 256 20.76 -1.04 -11.87
N SER A 257 21.74 -1.49 -12.66
CA SER A 257 21.72 -1.32 -14.12
C SER A 257 20.81 -2.35 -14.80
N SER A 258 20.43 -2.08 -16.04
CA SER A 258 19.70 -3.03 -16.89
C SER A 258 20.51 -4.30 -17.21
N GLU A 259 21.82 -4.31 -16.97
CA GLU A 259 22.65 -5.52 -17.09
C GLU A 259 22.45 -6.48 -15.91
N ILE A 260 22.08 -5.95 -14.75
CA ILE A 260 21.87 -6.71 -13.52
C ILE A 260 20.41 -7.14 -13.39
N MET A 261 19.47 -6.26 -13.75
CA MET A 261 18.04 -6.53 -13.78
C MET A 261 17.56 -6.50 -15.24
N ILE A 262 17.72 -7.63 -15.91
CA ILE A 262 17.37 -7.88 -17.30
C ILE A 262 15.84 -7.85 -17.46
N ASP A 263 15.13 -8.47 -16.53
CA ASP A 263 13.66 -8.54 -16.51
C ASP A 263 13.10 -7.88 -15.25
N SER A 264 12.95 -6.56 -15.32
CA SER A 264 12.43 -5.76 -14.22
C SER A 264 10.98 -6.06 -13.87
N ASP A 265 10.14 -6.40 -14.86
CA ASP A 265 8.75 -6.73 -14.60
C ASP A 265 8.64 -8.01 -13.76
N SER A 266 9.47 -9.03 -14.04
CA SER A 266 9.58 -10.23 -13.21
C SER A 266 9.95 -9.93 -11.75
N PHE A 267 10.93 -9.04 -11.53
CA PHE A 267 11.31 -8.62 -10.17
C PHE A 267 10.16 -7.86 -9.47
N PHE A 268 9.66 -6.80 -10.12
CA PHE A 268 8.66 -5.93 -9.51
C PHE A 268 7.30 -6.61 -9.32
N ARG A 269 7.00 -7.70 -10.03
CA ARG A 269 5.77 -8.47 -9.83
C ARG A 269 5.55 -8.88 -8.38
N THR A 270 6.59 -9.46 -7.76
CA THR A 270 6.56 -9.89 -6.35
C THR A 270 6.60 -8.67 -5.42
N ILE A 271 7.45 -7.68 -5.71
CA ILE A 271 7.60 -6.48 -4.89
C ILE A 271 6.31 -5.65 -4.83
N ASN A 272 5.57 -5.53 -5.93
CA ASN A 272 4.33 -4.78 -6.03
C ASN A 272 3.27 -5.28 -5.05
N THR A 273 3.13 -6.59 -4.91
CA THR A 273 2.15 -7.18 -3.98
C THR A 273 2.48 -6.80 -2.54
N ILE A 274 3.77 -6.92 -2.16
CA ILE A 274 4.25 -6.57 -0.82
C ILE A 274 4.09 -5.07 -0.56
N ALA A 275 4.40 -4.24 -1.55
CA ALA A 275 4.26 -2.79 -1.46
C ALA A 275 2.79 -2.36 -1.33
N LEU A 276 1.88 -2.98 -2.08
CA LEU A 276 0.43 -2.75 -1.95
C LEU A 276 -0.12 -3.21 -0.59
N GLN A 277 0.41 -4.29 -0.02
CA GLN A 277 0.05 -4.74 1.32
C GLN A 277 0.51 -3.76 2.40
N LEU A 278 1.74 -3.25 2.30
CA LEU A 278 2.23 -2.19 3.18
C LEU A 278 1.37 -0.93 3.06
N PHE A 279 1.09 -0.50 1.82
CA PHE A 279 0.24 0.66 1.56
C PHE A 279 -1.15 0.50 2.19
N SER A 280 -1.77 -0.67 2.00
CA SER A 280 -3.10 -0.98 2.52
C SER A 280 -3.11 -0.97 4.05
N THR A 281 -2.08 -1.53 4.69
CA THR A 281 -1.93 -1.55 6.15
C THR A 281 -1.80 -0.13 6.72
N ILE A 282 -0.97 0.70 6.09
CA ILE A 282 -0.84 2.11 6.47
C ILE A 282 -2.18 2.82 6.31
N TYR A 283 -2.82 2.71 5.14
CA TYR A 283 -4.11 3.34 4.86
C TYR A 283 -5.19 2.92 5.86
N LEU A 284 -5.24 1.65 6.22
CA LEU A 284 -6.15 1.12 7.23
C LEU A 284 -5.94 1.79 8.59
N TYR A 285 -4.68 1.93 9.02
CA TYR A 285 -4.37 2.66 10.24
C TYR A 285 -4.89 4.10 10.16
N LEU A 286 -4.74 4.78 9.01
CA LEU A 286 -5.26 6.14 8.84
C LEU A 286 -6.78 6.19 8.94
N LEU A 287 -7.48 5.20 8.38
CA LEU A 287 -8.92 5.08 8.45
C LEU A 287 -9.37 4.87 9.89
N LEU A 288 -8.79 3.90 10.60
CA LEU A 288 -9.11 3.56 11.98
C LEU A 288 -8.95 4.73 12.95
N ASN A 289 -7.90 5.53 12.82
CA ASN A 289 -7.68 6.68 13.71
C ASN A 289 -8.67 7.83 13.52
N ARG A 290 -9.43 7.84 12.43
CA ARG A 290 -10.44 8.88 12.16
C ARG A 290 -11.86 8.46 12.50
N MET A 291 -12.05 7.19 12.88
CA MET A 291 -13.35 6.65 13.24
C MET A 291 -13.72 7.02 14.67
#